data_AF-A0A359LQ41-F1
#
_entry.id   AF-A0A359LQ41-F1
#
_cell.length_a   1.000
_cell.length_b   1.000
_cell.length_c   1.000
_cell.angle_alpha   90.00
_cell.angle_beta   90.00
_cell.angle_gamma   90.00
#
_symmetry.space_group_name_H-M   'P 1'
#
loop_
_entity.id
_entity.type
_entity.pdbx_description
1 polymer ?
#
loop_
_entity_poly.entity_id
_entity_poly.type
_entity_poly.pdbx_seq_one_letter_code
_entity_poly.pdbx_strand_id
1 'polypeptide(L)'
;MKLFRLALLFALAAVSALPATLFTVSVDTSAIAGSPGSVYFSLFGFDEAPAATGVITGFNPTAPLGAVTFDVNTSGSLETALTLSYPGGGDFAAHLRSVSAFESLIAFTVSLNTTPGLPVSFVFFLFDEEGNPLLLDNPDAGPLVSIDYPGEGSDWIPATNGPATANAVPEPGALVLMGLGLAGVGLLRLRRR
;
A
#
# COMPACT_ATOMS: atom_id res chain seq x y z
N MET A 1 -19.94 -35.39 17.04
CA MET A 1 -18.53 -35.39 16.57
C MET A 1 -18.29 -34.70 15.22
N LYS A 2 -19.20 -34.71 14.23
CA LYS A 2 -18.96 -34.10 12.90
C LYS A 2 -18.76 -32.56 12.92
N LEU A 3 -19.41 -31.83 13.82
CA LEU A 3 -19.30 -30.36 13.93
C LEU A 3 -17.97 -29.86 14.51
N PHE A 4 -17.35 -30.62 15.42
CA PHE A 4 -16.07 -30.22 16.05
C PHE A 4 -14.90 -30.31 15.06
N ARG A 5 -14.91 -31.32 14.18
CA ARG A 5 -13.91 -31.47 13.11
C ARG A 5 -14.01 -30.36 12.04
N LEU A 6 -15.24 -29.91 11.74
CA LEU A 6 -15.45 -28.80 10.79
C LEU A 6 -14.97 -27.47 11.39
N ALA A 7 -15.27 -27.19 12.67
CA ALA A 7 -14.78 -26.00 13.36
C ALA A 7 -13.25 -25.96 13.48
N LEU A 8 -12.60 -27.11 13.71
CA LEU A 8 -11.14 -27.22 13.75
C LEU A 8 -10.50 -27.02 12.37
N LEU A 9 -11.13 -27.49 11.29
CA LEU A 9 -10.71 -27.20 9.91
C LEU A 9 -10.83 -25.72 9.56
N PHE A 10 -11.90 -25.04 10.00
CA PHE A 10 -12.04 -23.59 9.83
C PHE A 10 -11.03 -22.80 10.69
N ALA A 11 -10.71 -23.27 11.90
CA ALA A 11 -9.72 -22.64 12.76
C ALA A 11 -8.28 -22.81 12.23
N LEU A 12 -7.94 -23.96 11.65
CA LEU A 12 -6.63 -24.19 11.03
C LEU A 12 -6.49 -23.50 9.67
N ALA A 13 -7.58 -23.31 8.92
CA ALA A 13 -7.56 -22.56 7.66
C ALA A 13 -7.40 -21.04 7.85
N ALA A 14 -7.56 -20.53 9.08
CA ALA A 14 -7.42 -19.11 9.41
C ALA A 14 -5.98 -18.72 9.81
N VAL A 15 -5.04 -19.66 9.85
CA VAL A 15 -3.65 -19.40 10.25
C VAL A 15 -2.77 -19.31 9.00
N SER A 16 -1.95 -18.26 8.96
CA SER A 16 -0.82 -18.01 8.06
C SER A 16 -1.08 -17.36 6.70
N ALA A 17 -1.71 -16.20 6.70
CA ALA A 17 -1.19 -15.08 5.91
C ALA A 17 -0.84 -13.98 6.91
N LEU A 18 0.41 -13.51 6.95
CA LEU A 18 0.70 -12.26 7.63
C LEU A 18 -0.20 -11.19 6.99
N PRO A 19 -1.04 -10.50 7.77
CA PRO A 19 -1.90 -9.47 7.21
C PRO A 19 -1.01 -8.43 6.54
N ALA A 20 -1.33 -8.06 5.30
CA ALA A 20 -0.68 -6.94 4.66
C ALA A 20 -1.03 -5.67 5.45
N THR A 21 -0.03 -4.83 5.74
CA THR A 21 -0.26 -3.57 6.43
C THR A 21 -0.84 -2.57 5.45
N LEU A 22 -2.00 -2.02 5.77
CA LEU A 22 -2.73 -1.07 4.93
C LEU A 22 -2.40 0.36 5.38
N PHE A 23 -2.13 1.23 4.42
CA PHE A 23 -1.93 2.66 4.64
C PHE A 23 -2.86 3.46 3.74
N THR A 24 -3.56 4.43 4.31
CA THR A 24 -4.25 5.47 3.55
C THR A 24 -3.30 6.64 3.35
N VAL A 25 -3.08 7.02 2.10
CA VAL A 25 -2.23 8.13 1.69
C VAL A 25 -3.08 9.24 1.10
N SER A 26 -2.78 10.48 1.48
CA SER A 26 -3.44 11.67 0.96
C SER A 26 -2.41 12.79 0.78
N VAL A 27 -2.40 13.42 -0.39
CA VAL A 27 -1.53 14.54 -0.74
C VAL A 27 -2.37 15.70 -1.23
N ASP A 28 -2.30 16.83 -0.54
CA ASP A 28 -2.94 18.07 -1.00
C ASP A 28 -2.12 18.66 -2.15
N THR A 29 -2.69 18.61 -3.35
CA THR A 29 -2.08 19.07 -4.60
C THR A 29 -2.66 20.40 -5.06
N SER A 30 -3.40 21.12 -4.21
CA SER A 30 -4.04 22.40 -4.54
C SER A 30 -3.08 23.46 -5.07
N ALA A 31 -1.82 23.47 -4.61
CA ALA A 31 -0.78 24.39 -5.06
C ALA A 31 -0.35 24.17 -6.53
N ILE A 32 -0.61 22.98 -7.09
CA ILE A 32 -0.25 22.60 -8.47
C ILE A 32 -1.48 22.20 -9.31
N ALA A 33 -2.69 22.51 -8.82
CA ALA A 33 -3.92 22.14 -9.50
C ALA A 33 -3.99 22.77 -10.90
N GLY A 34 -4.36 21.96 -11.89
CA GLY A 34 -4.42 22.34 -13.30
C GLY A 34 -3.10 22.17 -14.06
N SER A 35 -1.97 21.97 -13.38
CA SER A 35 -0.67 21.74 -14.02
C SER A 35 -0.52 20.27 -14.43
N PRO A 36 0.03 19.96 -15.61
CA PRO A 36 0.39 18.60 -15.98
C PRO A 36 1.59 18.09 -15.17
N GLY A 37 1.81 16.78 -15.19
CA GLY A 37 2.99 16.17 -14.60
C GLY A 37 2.92 14.65 -14.61
N SER A 38 3.58 14.01 -13.64
CA SER A 38 3.58 12.56 -13.50
C SER A 38 3.49 12.11 -12.04
N VAL A 39 2.83 10.98 -11.82
CA VAL A 39 2.83 10.24 -10.55
C VAL A 39 3.82 9.08 -10.63
N TYR A 40 4.60 8.90 -9.59
CA TYR A 40 5.60 7.84 -9.51
C TYR A 40 5.47 7.05 -8.22
N PHE A 41 5.33 5.74 -8.36
CA PHE A 41 5.35 4.79 -7.26
C PHE A 41 6.55 3.90 -7.41
N SER A 42 7.23 3.59 -6.31
CA SER A 42 8.28 2.59 -6.30
C SER A 42 8.30 1.78 -5.01
N LEU A 43 8.69 0.52 -5.14
CA LEU A 43 8.95 -0.40 -4.05
C LEU A 43 10.33 -1.02 -4.29
N PHE A 44 11.25 -0.82 -3.36
CA PHE A 44 12.63 -1.28 -3.50
C PHE A 44 13.19 -1.73 -2.15
N GLY A 45 14.29 -2.45 -2.18
CA GLY A 45 15.07 -2.83 -1.00
C GLY A 45 16.55 -2.91 -1.36
N PHE A 46 17.41 -2.93 -0.34
CA PHE A 46 18.84 -3.08 -0.54
C PHE A 46 19.21 -4.49 -1.02
N ASP A 47 20.49 -4.71 -1.36
CA ASP A 47 20.99 -6.05 -1.67
C ASP A 47 20.63 -7.02 -0.54
N GLU A 48 20.09 -8.18 -0.91
CA GLU A 48 19.55 -9.22 -0.02
C GLU A 48 18.21 -8.89 0.69
N ALA A 49 17.55 -7.78 0.36
CA ALA A 49 16.22 -7.51 0.90
C ALA A 49 15.19 -8.57 0.46
N PRO A 50 14.28 -8.95 1.36
CA PRO A 50 13.26 -9.95 1.09
C PRO A 50 12.32 -9.48 -0.02
N ALA A 51 11.67 -10.44 -0.68
CA ALA A 51 10.58 -10.12 -1.59
C ALA A 51 9.49 -9.32 -0.86
N ALA A 52 8.92 -8.34 -1.56
CA ALA A 52 7.86 -7.50 -1.05
C ALA A 52 6.83 -7.22 -2.13
N THR A 53 5.62 -6.89 -1.71
CA THR A 53 4.52 -6.54 -2.61
C THR A 53 3.79 -5.32 -2.07
N GLY A 54 3.55 -4.36 -2.94
CA GLY A 54 2.73 -3.19 -2.67
C GLY A 54 1.54 -3.16 -3.61
N VAL A 55 0.32 -3.17 -3.09
CA VAL A 55 -0.90 -3.06 -3.90
C VAL A 55 -1.56 -1.71 -3.65
N ILE A 56 -1.57 -0.86 -4.67
CA ILE A 56 -2.18 0.46 -4.66
C ILE A 56 -3.61 0.33 -5.18
N THR A 57 -4.57 0.82 -4.41
CA THR A 57 -6.00 0.78 -4.71
C THR A 57 -6.68 2.10 -4.38
N GLY A 58 -7.86 2.32 -4.97
CA GLY A 58 -8.65 3.53 -4.69
C GLY A 58 -7.98 4.82 -5.15
N PHE A 59 -6.97 4.72 -6.02
CA PHE A 59 -6.40 5.89 -6.69
C PHE A 59 -7.49 6.42 -7.63
N ASN A 60 -7.98 7.61 -7.33
CA ASN A 60 -9.06 8.23 -8.08
C ASN A 60 -8.55 9.49 -8.77
N PRO A 61 -8.03 9.39 -10.00
CA PRO A 61 -7.69 10.54 -10.79
C PRO A 61 -8.96 11.05 -11.45
N THR A 62 -9.39 12.24 -11.05
CA THR A 62 -10.51 12.93 -11.69
C THR A 62 -10.08 13.57 -13.03
N ALA A 63 -8.78 13.78 -13.23
CA ALA A 63 -8.16 14.08 -14.51
C ALA A 63 -7.79 12.81 -15.31
N PRO A 64 -7.83 12.84 -16.67
CA PRO A 64 -7.36 11.74 -17.48
C PRO A 64 -5.89 11.40 -17.23
N LEU A 65 -5.63 10.11 -16.96
CA LEU A 65 -4.29 9.56 -16.92
C LEU A 65 -3.74 9.37 -18.35
N GLY A 66 -2.47 9.73 -18.51
CA GLY A 66 -1.72 9.62 -19.77
C GLY A 66 -1.07 8.26 -19.97
N ALA A 67 0.03 8.22 -20.72
CA ALA A 67 0.79 6.99 -20.96
C ALA A 67 1.56 6.54 -19.71
N VAL A 68 1.83 5.23 -19.62
CA VAL A 68 2.86 4.70 -18.71
C VAL A 68 4.21 4.88 -19.38
N THR A 69 5.18 5.46 -18.67
CA THR A 69 6.52 5.72 -19.20
C THR A 69 7.55 4.75 -18.62
N PHE A 70 7.28 4.21 -17.43
CA PHE A 70 8.15 3.27 -16.75
C PHE A 70 7.30 2.26 -15.98
N ASP A 71 7.53 0.97 -16.21
CA ASP A 71 6.80 -0.14 -15.61
C ASP A 71 7.74 -1.34 -15.45
N VAL A 72 8.33 -1.46 -14.27
CA VAL A 72 9.24 -2.57 -13.94
C VAL A 72 8.65 -3.34 -12.78
N ASN A 73 8.52 -4.65 -12.97
CA ASN A 73 7.94 -5.57 -11.99
C ASN A 73 6.57 -5.12 -11.44
N THR A 74 5.75 -4.47 -12.27
CA THR A 74 4.39 -4.08 -11.90
C THR A 74 3.35 -4.79 -12.75
N SER A 75 2.13 -4.85 -12.24
CA SER A 75 0.98 -5.44 -12.93
C SER A 75 -0.32 -4.77 -12.51
N GLY A 76 -1.35 -4.89 -13.35
CA GLY A 76 -2.63 -4.24 -13.12
C GLY A 76 -2.69 -2.82 -13.68
N SER A 77 -3.53 -1.97 -13.10
CA SER A 77 -3.70 -0.58 -13.54
C SER A 77 -4.03 0.32 -12.36
N LEU A 78 -3.59 1.58 -12.42
CA LEU A 78 -3.77 2.53 -11.33
C LEU A 78 -5.25 2.87 -11.10
N GLU A 79 -6.08 2.78 -12.14
CA GLU A 79 -7.53 3.00 -12.09
C GLU A 79 -8.29 1.90 -11.33
N THR A 80 -7.67 0.74 -11.12
CA THR A 80 -8.31 -0.42 -10.47
C THR A 80 -7.49 -0.88 -9.27
N ALA A 81 -6.41 -1.59 -9.53
CA ALA A 81 -5.40 -1.99 -8.58
C ALA A 81 -4.06 -2.12 -9.29
N LEU A 82 -3.06 -1.37 -8.85
CA LEU A 82 -1.69 -1.46 -9.32
C LEU A 82 -0.88 -2.26 -8.30
N THR A 83 -0.23 -3.33 -8.75
CA THR A 83 0.64 -4.16 -7.92
C THR A 83 2.09 -3.92 -8.28
N LEU A 84 2.89 -3.51 -7.31
CA LEU A 84 4.35 -3.44 -7.35
C LEU A 84 4.91 -4.71 -6.71
N SER A 85 5.66 -5.50 -7.45
CA SER A 85 6.24 -6.76 -6.97
C SER A 85 7.75 -6.63 -6.91
N TYR A 86 8.32 -6.43 -5.71
CA TYR A 86 9.77 -6.47 -5.53
C TYR A 86 10.21 -7.93 -5.31
N PRO A 87 10.99 -8.54 -6.23
CA PRO A 87 11.36 -9.96 -6.11
C PRO A 87 12.50 -10.22 -5.11
N GLY A 88 13.16 -9.17 -4.60
CA GLY A 88 14.37 -9.28 -3.77
C GLY A 88 15.66 -9.04 -4.55
N GLY A 89 16.80 -9.00 -3.84
CA GLY A 89 18.14 -9.06 -4.44
C GLY A 89 18.58 -7.81 -5.20
N GLY A 90 18.26 -6.62 -4.69
CA GLY A 90 18.73 -5.34 -5.25
C GLY A 90 17.95 -4.81 -6.47
N ASP A 91 16.88 -5.49 -6.89
CA ASP A 91 15.96 -4.99 -7.92
C ASP A 91 15.04 -3.87 -7.36
N PHE A 92 14.14 -3.36 -8.19
CA PHE A 92 13.04 -2.50 -7.74
C PHE A 92 11.78 -2.74 -8.58
N ALA A 93 10.64 -2.40 -8.02
CA ALA A 93 9.40 -2.24 -8.76
C ALA A 93 9.08 -0.75 -8.86
N ALA A 94 8.68 -0.28 -10.03
CA ALA A 94 8.34 1.12 -10.21
C ALA A 94 7.34 1.35 -11.33
N HIS A 95 6.48 2.34 -11.12
CA HIS A 95 5.42 2.74 -12.04
C HIS A 95 5.41 4.26 -12.18
N LEU A 96 5.70 4.77 -13.38
CA LEU A 96 5.61 6.19 -13.73
C LEU A 96 4.47 6.40 -14.72
N ARG A 97 3.51 7.25 -14.35
CA ARG A 97 2.32 7.53 -15.14
C ARG A 97 2.13 9.04 -15.28
N SER A 98 1.99 9.52 -16.51
CA SER A 98 1.70 10.94 -16.74
C SER A 98 0.25 11.29 -16.38
N VAL A 99 0.03 12.52 -15.96
CA VAL A 99 -1.27 13.09 -15.63
C VAL A 99 -1.43 14.39 -16.40
N SER A 100 -2.56 14.54 -17.09
CA SER A 100 -2.80 15.72 -17.93
C SER A 100 -3.02 17.01 -17.13
N ALA A 101 -3.55 16.90 -15.91
CA ALA A 101 -3.66 17.99 -14.95
C ALA A 101 -3.80 17.42 -13.53
N PHE A 102 -3.02 17.92 -12.57
CA PHE A 102 -3.25 17.61 -11.16
C PHE A 102 -4.52 18.28 -10.64
N GLU A 103 -5.10 17.67 -9.63
CA GLU A 103 -6.30 18.18 -8.95
C GLU A 103 -5.92 18.87 -7.65
N SER A 104 -6.90 19.13 -6.76
CA SER A 104 -6.60 19.61 -5.41
C SER A 104 -6.20 18.50 -4.44
N LEU A 105 -6.44 17.23 -4.77
CA LEU A 105 -6.17 16.11 -3.88
C LEU A 105 -5.79 14.86 -4.66
N ILE A 106 -4.73 14.19 -4.24
CA ILE A 106 -4.44 12.80 -4.61
C ILE A 106 -4.62 11.94 -3.36
N ALA A 107 -5.44 10.91 -3.46
CA ALA A 107 -5.64 9.94 -2.39
C ALA A 107 -5.63 8.52 -2.93
N PHE A 108 -5.03 7.60 -2.16
CA PHE A 108 -5.02 6.18 -2.47
C PHE A 108 -4.78 5.36 -1.20
N THR A 109 -5.03 4.06 -1.27
CA THR A 109 -4.65 3.10 -0.24
C THR A 109 -3.55 2.21 -0.77
N VAL A 110 -2.50 1.98 0.00
CA VAL A 110 -1.44 1.01 -0.32
C VAL A 110 -1.45 -0.12 0.71
N SER A 111 -1.48 -1.36 0.22
CA SER A 111 -1.36 -2.58 1.00
C SER A 111 0.05 -3.11 0.83
N LEU A 112 0.85 -3.08 1.89
CA LEU A 112 2.25 -3.50 1.89
C LEU A 112 2.40 -4.85 2.57
N ASN A 113 3.14 -5.75 1.94
CA ASN A 113 3.48 -7.05 2.49
C ASN A 113 4.94 -7.36 2.18
N THR A 114 5.64 -7.96 3.12
CA THR A 114 7.01 -8.44 2.95
C THR A 114 7.26 -9.60 3.89
N THR A 115 8.19 -10.48 3.54
CA THR A 115 8.67 -11.49 4.49
C THR A 115 9.70 -10.88 5.44
N PRO A 116 9.84 -11.39 6.68
CA PRO A 116 10.90 -10.95 7.58
C PRO A 116 12.29 -10.99 6.94
N GLY A 117 13.08 -9.92 7.11
CA GLY A 117 14.38 -9.77 6.43
C GLY A 117 14.94 -8.36 6.56
N LEU A 118 15.78 -7.96 5.61
CA LEU A 118 16.37 -6.61 5.52
C LEU A 118 15.35 -5.52 5.13
N PRO A 119 15.74 -4.24 5.20
CA PRO A 119 14.83 -3.14 4.93
C PRO A 119 14.27 -3.10 3.51
N VAL A 120 13.00 -2.69 3.41
CA VAL A 120 12.27 -2.46 2.15
C VAL A 120 11.53 -1.12 2.28
N SER A 121 11.49 -0.35 1.21
CA SER A 121 10.86 0.98 1.18
C SER A 121 9.87 1.08 0.04
N PHE A 122 8.65 1.52 0.37
CA PHE A 122 7.70 2.04 -0.60
C PHE A 122 7.83 3.56 -0.66
N VAL A 123 7.84 4.14 -1.85
CA VAL A 123 7.94 5.59 -2.03
C VAL A 123 6.96 6.11 -3.08
N PHE A 124 6.49 7.33 -2.86
CA PHE A 124 5.62 8.07 -3.76
C PHE A 124 6.18 9.46 -4.06
N PHE A 125 6.23 9.81 -5.34
CA PHE A 125 6.68 11.12 -5.83
C PHE A 125 5.68 11.70 -6.83
N LEU A 126 5.72 13.02 -6.94
CA LEU A 126 5.09 13.79 -8.01
C LEU A 126 6.18 14.53 -8.77
N PHE A 127 6.10 14.54 -10.09
CA PHE A 127 7.03 15.24 -10.97
C PHE A 127 6.28 16.19 -11.90
N ASP A 128 6.92 17.29 -12.30
CA ASP A 128 6.46 18.11 -13.43
C ASP A 128 6.76 17.42 -14.78
N GLU A 129 6.54 18.12 -15.89
CA GLU A 129 6.81 17.59 -17.24
C GLU A 129 8.32 17.48 -17.53
N GLU A 130 9.13 18.30 -16.86
CA GLU A 130 10.59 18.31 -16.93
C GLU A 130 11.25 17.24 -16.04
N GLY A 131 10.48 16.58 -15.17
CA GLY A 131 10.96 15.55 -14.24
C GLY A 131 11.48 16.09 -12.91
N ASN A 132 11.22 17.36 -12.56
CA ASN A 132 11.57 17.92 -11.26
C ASN A 132 10.51 17.51 -10.22
N PRO A 133 10.91 17.22 -8.98
CA PRO A 133 9.97 16.88 -7.93
C PRO A 133 9.06 18.07 -7.58
N LEU A 134 7.76 17.80 -7.46
CA LEU A 134 6.75 18.79 -7.10
C LEU A 134 6.42 18.74 -5.60
N LEU A 135 5.90 19.86 -5.07
CA LEU A 135 5.40 20.02 -3.70
C LEU A 135 6.46 19.85 -2.59
N LEU A 136 7.73 20.00 -2.94
CA LEU A 136 8.86 20.02 -2.01
C LEU A 136 9.59 21.35 -2.11
N ASP A 137 9.85 21.99 -0.98
CA ASP A 137 10.62 23.24 -0.93
C ASP A 137 12.12 23.00 -1.26
N ASN A 138 12.59 21.77 -1.07
CA ASN A 138 13.93 21.32 -1.40
C ASN A 138 13.84 20.06 -2.28
N PRO A 139 14.37 20.05 -3.51
CA PRO A 139 14.34 18.87 -4.38
C PRO A 139 15.08 17.67 -3.79
N ASP A 140 16.03 17.89 -2.87
CA ASP A 140 16.77 16.84 -2.18
C ASP A 140 16.04 16.29 -0.94
N ALA A 141 14.81 16.74 -0.64
CA ALA A 141 14.03 16.29 0.51
C ALA A 141 13.57 14.82 0.41
N GLY A 142 13.69 14.20 -0.77
CA GLY A 142 13.29 12.82 -1.01
C GLY A 142 11.82 12.68 -1.42
N PRO A 143 11.15 11.55 -1.14
CA PRO A 143 9.77 11.32 -1.56
C PRO A 143 8.76 12.16 -0.79
N LEU A 144 7.57 12.38 -1.37
CA LEU A 144 6.44 12.95 -0.64
C LEU A 144 5.95 11.99 0.45
N VAL A 145 5.99 10.69 0.17
CA VAL A 145 5.68 9.64 1.14
C VAL A 145 6.72 8.54 1.02
N SER A 146 7.35 8.17 2.13
CA SER A 146 8.02 6.88 2.28
C SER A 146 7.27 6.04 3.31
N ILE A 147 7.21 4.73 3.08
CA ILE A 147 6.75 3.77 4.07
C ILE A 147 7.80 2.69 4.14
N ASP A 148 8.53 2.68 5.25
CA ASP A 148 9.76 1.94 5.40
C ASP A 148 9.52 0.75 6.33
N TYR A 149 9.84 -0.43 5.85
CA TYR A 149 9.98 -1.63 6.67
C TYR A 149 11.43 -1.69 7.14
N PRO A 150 11.72 -1.51 8.44
CA PRO A 150 13.10 -1.44 8.92
C PRO A 150 13.76 -2.82 9.05
N GLY A 151 13.01 -3.91 8.87
CA GLY A 151 13.51 -5.27 8.93
C GLY A 151 13.06 -6.09 10.15
N GLU A 152 13.50 -7.34 10.20
CA GLU A 152 13.41 -8.27 11.36
C GLU A 152 12.01 -8.50 11.96
N GLY A 153 10.95 -8.35 11.16
CA GLY A 153 9.56 -8.53 11.59
C GLY A 153 8.98 -7.30 12.29
N SER A 154 9.59 -6.13 12.10
CA SER A 154 9.09 -4.85 12.59
C SER A 154 7.84 -4.39 11.82
N ASP A 155 7.11 -3.43 12.39
CA ASP A 155 6.02 -2.79 11.66
C ASP A 155 6.56 -1.81 10.59
N TRP A 156 5.77 -1.59 9.55
CA TRP A 156 6.03 -0.55 8.55
C TRP A 156 5.88 0.85 9.17
N ILE A 157 6.82 1.75 8.86
CA ILE A 157 6.91 3.10 9.43
C ILE A 157 6.69 4.13 8.32
N PRO A 158 5.59 4.89 8.34
CA PRO A 158 5.36 5.96 7.38
C PRO A 158 6.18 7.21 7.74
N ALA A 159 6.74 7.86 6.73
CA ALA A 159 7.27 9.22 6.80
C ALA A 159 6.75 10.03 5.60
N THR A 160 6.51 11.33 5.82
CA THR A 160 5.92 12.20 4.81
C THR A 160 6.62 13.53 4.76
N ASN A 161 6.73 14.10 3.56
CA ASN A 161 7.24 15.43 3.30
C ASN A 161 6.15 16.30 2.64
N GLY A 162 6.34 17.62 2.71
CA GLY A 162 5.42 18.58 2.09
C GLY A 162 3.98 18.41 2.58
N PRO A 163 2.97 18.54 1.70
CA PRO A 163 1.55 18.47 2.05
C PRO A 163 0.98 17.03 2.06
N ALA A 164 1.82 16.02 2.28
CA ALA A 164 1.41 14.62 2.28
C ALA A 164 1.11 14.08 3.69
N THR A 165 0.22 13.09 3.76
CA THR A 165 -0.08 12.31 4.98
C THR A 165 -0.15 10.82 4.62
N ALA A 166 0.30 9.96 5.54
CA ALA A 166 0.25 8.52 5.41
C ALA A 166 -0.09 7.91 6.77
N ASN A 167 -1.24 7.26 6.87
CA ASN A 167 -1.74 6.70 8.13
C ASN A 167 -1.98 5.21 7.99
N ALA A 168 -1.45 4.42 8.91
CA ALA A 168 -1.76 3.00 9.02
C ALA A 168 -3.26 2.83 9.33
N VAL A 169 -3.91 1.93 8.60
CA VAL A 169 -5.29 1.52 8.87
C VAL A 169 -5.26 0.49 9.99
N PRO A 170 -5.89 0.75 11.16
CA PRO A 170 -5.90 -0.20 12.25
C PRO A 170 -6.51 -1.52 11.80
N GLU A 171 -5.81 -2.63 12.02
CA GLU A 171 -6.37 -3.95 11.78
C GLU A 171 -7.62 -4.13 12.68
N PRO A 172 -8.72 -4.71 12.15
CA PRO A 172 -9.82 -5.12 13.00
C PRO A 172 -9.24 -6.11 14.01
N GLY A 173 -9.18 -5.70 15.29
CA GLY A 173 -8.52 -6.49 16.31
C GLY A 173 -9.00 -7.93 16.24
N ALA A 174 -8.08 -8.89 16.07
CA ALA A 174 -8.43 -10.30 15.90
C ALA A 174 -9.36 -10.81 17.03
N LEU A 175 -9.28 -10.19 18.21
CA LEU A 175 -10.18 -10.40 19.34
C LEU A 175 -11.65 -10.05 19.04
N VAL A 176 -11.92 -8.99 18.28
CA VAL A 176 -13.28 -8.60 17.86
C VAL A 176 -13.85 -9.63 16.90
N LEU A 177 -13.07 -10.03 15.88
CA LEU A 177 -13.49 -11.07 14.93
C LEU A 177 -13.69 -12.41 15.63
N MET A 178 -12.80 -12.78 16.53
CA MET A 178 -12.92 -13.98 17.35
C MET A 178 -14.15 -13.92 18.26
N GLY A 179 -14.39 -12.78 18.92
CA GLY A 179 -15.56 -12.55 19.75
C GLY A 179 -16.87 -12.68 18.98
N LEU A 180 -16.95 -12.09 17.79
CA LEU A 180 -18.10 -12.21 16.90
C LEU A 180 -18.31 -13.65 16.41
N GLY A 181 -17.23 -14.34 16.06
CA GLY A 181 -17.26 -15.76 15.68
C GLY A 181 -17.81 -16.63 16.81
N LEU A 182 -17.33 -16.46 18.04
CA LEU A 182 -17.80 -17.17 19.22
C LEU A 182 -19.27 -16.84 19.54
N ALA A 183 -19.67 -15.58 19.45
CA ALA A 183 -21.06 -15.15 19.64
C ALA A 183 -22.01 -15.79 18.62
N GLY A 184 -21.62 -15.84 17.35
CA GLY A 184 -22.37 -16.51 16.28
C GLY A 184 -22.56 -18.00 16.54
N VAL A 185 -21.51 -18.69 16.98
CA VAL A 185 -21.59 -20.11 17.38
C VAL A 185 -22.52 -20.30 18.58
N GLY A 186 -22.47 -19.41 19.56
CA GLY A 186 -23.37 -19.39 20.72
C GLY A 186 -24.84 -19.29 20.33
N LEU A 187 -25.18 -18.34 19.46
CA LEU A 187 -26.55 -18.12 18.96
C LEU A 187 -27.09 -19.33 18.17
N LEU A 188 -26.26 -19.96 17.32
CA LEU A 188 -26.64 -21.16 16.59
C LEU A 188 -26.94 -22.35 17.51
N ARG A 189 -26.24 -22.46 18.64
CA ARG A 189 -26.48 -23.51 19.63
C ARG A 189 -27.78 -23.29 20.41
N LEU A 190 -28.14 -22.03 20.69
CA LEU A 190 -29.40 -21.68 21.35
C LEU A 190 -30.61 -21.96 20.47
N ARG A 191 -30.53 -21.71 19.15
CA ARG A 191 -31.62 -21.99 18.20
C ARG A 191 -31.90 -23.49 17.95
N ARG A 192 -30.98 -24.37 18.33
CA ARG A 192 -31.12 -25.84 18.16
C ARG A 192 -31.66 -26.55 19.41
N ARG A 193 -31.92 -25.81 20.49
CA ARG A 193 -32.64 -26.29 21.67
C ARG A 193 -34.08 -25.82 21.58
#